data_AF-A0AAE1G566-F1
#
_entry.id   AF-A0AAE1G566-F1
#
_cell.length_a   1.000
_cell.length_b   1.000
_cell.length_c   1.000
_cell.angle_alpha   90.00
_cell.angle_beta   90.00
_cell.angle_gamma   90.00
#
_symmetry.space_group_name_H-M   'P 1'
#
loop_
_entity.id
_entity.type
_entity.pdbx_description
1 polymer ?
#
loop_
_entity_poly.entity_id
_entity_poly.type
_entity_poly.pdbx_seq_one_letter_code
_entity_poly.pdbx_strand_id
1 'polypeptide(L)'
;MSSQGIEIRLLQILAEALNFHLTIMNPSDGRKWGQPMENGTWTGMTGDLTQRRAHMAVANYFIHIHILEVVDMTVAYDMEFGCFITPLPEPLPQWVALIYPFSLPVIAQP
;
A
#
# COMPACT_ATOMS: atom_id res chain seq x y z
N MET A 1 -11.25 -7.61 -15.89
CA MET A 1 -10.69 -7.63 -14.52
C MET A 1 -9.43 -8.47 -14.54
N SER A 2 -8.29 -7.96 -14.07
CA SER A 2 -7.10 -8.82 -13.91
C SER A 2 -7.34 -9.75 -12.73
N SER A 3 -7.73 -10.98 -13.01
CA SER A 3 -8.01 -12.04 -12.05
C SER A 3 -6.72 -12.65 -11.45
N GLN A 4 -5.65 -11.87 -11.38
CA GLN A 4 -4.32 -12.32 -10.97
C GLN A 4 -3.68 -11.30 -10.04
N GLY A 5 -3.17 -11.77 -8.91
CA GLY A 5 -2.53 -10.98 -7.86
C GLY A 5 -2.25 -11.86 -6.65
N ILE A 6 -1.33 -11.44 -5.77
CA ILE A 6 -0.98 -12.22 -4.58
C ILE A 6 -2.18 -12.40 -3.64
N GLU A 7 -2.97 -11.34 -3.44
CA GLU A 7 -4.16 -11.34 -2.60
C GLU A 7 -5.30 -12.20 -3.18
N ILE A 8 -5.47 -12.20 -4.50
CA ILE A 8 -6.47 -13.04 -5.17
C ILE A 8 -6.11 -14.53 -4.97
N ARG A 9 -4.83 -14.89 -5.07
CA ARG A 9 -4.37 -16.26 -4.81
C ARG A 9 -4.56 -16.64 -3.34
N LEU A 10 -4.27 -15.73 -2.41
CA LEU A 10 -4.54 -15.94 -0.99
C LEU A 10 -6.02 -16.22 -0.73
N LEU A 11 -6.92 -15.43 -1.32
CA LEU A 11 -8.37 -15.63 -1.21
C LEU A 11 -8.83 -16.96 -1.81
N GLN A 12 -8.26 -17.41 -2.93
CA GLN A 12 -8.55 -18.72 -3.51
C GLN A 12 -8.12 -19.86 -2.58
N ILE A 13 -6.93 -19.77 -1.98
CA ILE A 13 -6.45 -20.77 -1.00
C ILE A 13 -7.37 -20.80 0.23
N LEU A 14 -7.78 -19.64 0.74
CA LEU A 14 -8.73 -19.55 1.85
C LEU A 14 -10.09 -20.15 1.48
N ALA A 15 -10.58 -19.89 0.27
CA ALA A 15 -11.84 -20.44 -0.24
C ALA A 15 -11.81 -21.97 -0.30
N GLU A 16 -10.70 -22.55 -0.75
CA GLU A 16 -10.49 -24.00 -0.77
C GLU A 16 -10.38 -24.58 0.65
N ALA A 17 -9.60 -23.95 1.51
CA ALA A 17 -9.36 -24.45 2.88
C ALA A 17 -10.59 -24.34 3.80
N LEU A 18 -11.41 -23.31 3.61
CA LEU A 18 -12.59 -23.01 4.45
C LEU A 18 -13.92 -23.36 3.76
N ASN A 19 -13.86 -23.90 2.53
CA ASN A 19 -15.01 -24.35 1.75
C ASN A 19 -16.09 -23.27 1.53
N PHE A 20 -15.68 -22.09 1.03
CA PHE A 20 -16.60 -21.02 0.63
C PHE A 20 -16.43 -20.64 -0.86
N HIS A 21 -17.44 -19.98 -1.42
CA HIS A 21 -17.40 -19.48 -2.79
C HIS A 21 -16.96 -18.02 -2.85
N LEU A 22 -16.04 -17.71 -3.76
CA LEU A 22 -15.50 -16.36 -3.92
C LEU A 22 -16.22 -15.61 -5.06
N THR A 23 -16.74 -14.42 -4.77
CA THR A 23 -17.18 -13.45 -5.79
C THR A 23 -16.40 -12.17 -5.58
N ILE A 24 -15.53 -11.84 -6.54
CA ILE A 24 -14.68 -10.65 -6.46
C ILE A 24 -15.37 -9.49 -7.16
N MET A 25 -15.45 -8.35 -6.46
CA MET A 25 -15.98 -7.10 -6.99
C MET A 25 -15.09 -5.93 -6.59
N ASN A 26 -15.09 -4.88 -7.40
CA ASN A 26 -14.50 -3.60 -7.02
C ASN A 26 -15.49 -2.81 -6.14
N PRO A 27 -15.02 -1.81 -5.38
CA PRO A 27 -15.89 -0.96 -4.58
C PRO A 27 -17.00 -0.32 -5.41
N SER A 28 -18.22 -0.34 -4.87
CA SER A 28 -19.45 0.05 -5.59
C SER A 28 -19.47 1.51 -6.02
N ASP A 29 -18.79 2.38 -5.28
CA ASP A 29 -18.68 3.82 -5.53
C ASP A 29 -17.44 4.21 -6.37
N GLY A 30 -16.66 3.23 -6.84
CA GLY A 30 -15.42 3.45 -7.60
C GLY A 30 -14.27 4.05 -6.79
N ARG A 31 -14.43 4.19 -5.46
CA ARG A 31 -13.37 4.66 -4.56
C ARG A 31 -12.49 3.47 -4.15
N LYS A 32 -11.49 3.72 -3.30
CA LYS A 32 -10.48 2.73 -2.89
C LYS A 32 -10.79 2.16 -1.50
N TRP A 33 -9.90 2.40 -0.53
CA TRP A 33 -9.95 1.86 0.84
C TRP A 33 -11.19 2.29 1.61
N GLY A 34 -11.36 3.60 1.77
CA GLY A 34 -12.52 4.20 2.41
C GLY A 34 -12.13 5.41 3.24
N GLN A 35 -13.08 6.31 3.42
CA GLN A 35 -12.93 7.56 4.16
C GLN A 35 -14.27 7.86 4.84
N PRO A 36 -14.25 8.41 6.07
CA PRO A 36 -15.47 8.82 6.72
C PRO A 36 -16.07 10.01 5.97
N MET A 37 -17.40 10.04 5.89
CA MET A 37 -18.18 11.13 5.33
C MET A 37 -18.90 11.89 6.43
N GLU A 38 -19.24 13.15 6.17
CA GLU A 38 -19.96 14.01 7.14
C GLU A 38 -21.33 13.44 7.55
N ASN A 39 -21.95 12.64 6.68
CA ASN A 39 -23.22 11.96 6.94
C ASN A 39 -23.08 10.70 7.82
N GLY A 40 -21.90 10.44 8.38
CA GLY A 40 -21.59 9.26 9.21
C GLY A 40 -21.39 7.96 8.44
N THR A 41 -21.48 7.99 7.11
CA THR A 41 -21.20 6.82 6.26
C THR A 41 -19.74 6.80 5.81
N TRP A 42 -19.35 5.73 5.13
CA TRP A 42 -18.00 5.54 4.60
C TRP A 42 -18.04 5.34 3.09
N THR A 43 -17.00 5.82 2.39
CA THR A 43 -16.74 5.52 0.98
C THR A 43 -15.97 4.22 0.79
N GLY A 44 -15.80 3.75 -0.44
CA GLY A 44 -14.89 2.67 -0.82
C GLY A 44 -15.23 1.33 -0.18
N MET A 45 -14.21 0.49 0.00
CA MET A 45 -14.36 -0.83 0.62
C MET A 45 -14.95 -0.76 2.03
N THR A 46 -14.53 0.19 2.87
CA THR A 46 -15.13 0.38 4.20
C THR A 46 -16.63 0.70 4.10
N GLY A 47 -17.02 1.51 3.12
CA GLY A 47 -18.41 1.81 2.82
C GLY A 47 -19.23 0.58 2.45
N ASP A 48 -18.67 -0.27 1.59
CA ASP A 48 -19.32 -1.50 1.17
C ASP A 48 -19.45 -2.53 2.30
N LEU A 49 -18.47 -2.59 3.21
CA LEU A 49 -18.56 -3.43 4.40
C LEU A 49 -19.63 -2.93 5.37
N THR A 50 -19.56 -1.66 5.76
CA THR A 50 -20.50 -1.05 6.73
C THR A 50 -21.95 -1.05 6.23
N GLN A 51 -22.15 -0.97 4.92
CA GLN A 51 -23.48 -1.03 4.29
C GLN A 51 -23.86 -2.44 3.81
N ARG A 52 -23.10 -3.48 4.19
CA ARG A 52 -23.35 -4.90 3.89
C ARG A 52 -23.50 -5.21 2.40
N ARG A 53 -22.78 -4.48 1.54
CA ARG A 53 -22.65 -4.77 0.10
C ARG A 53 -21.54 -5.79 -0.19
N ALA A 54 -20.58 -5.94 0.74
CA ALA A 54 -19.53 -6.95 0.68
C ALA A 54 -19.38 -7.64 2.04
N HIS A 55 -18.92 -8.89 2.03
CA HIS A 55 -18.65 -9.66 3.27
C HIS A 55 -17.21 -9.50 3.76
N MET A 56 -16.27 -9.23 2.84
CA MET A 56 -14.84 -9.09 3.12
C MET A 56 -14.27 -8.00 2.22
N ALA A 57 -13.29 -7.25 2.73
CA ALA A 57 -12.45 -6.35 1.95
C ALA A 57 -11.01 -6.86 1.99
N VAL A 58 -10.38 -7.01 0.82
CA VAL A 58 -9.00 -7.44 0.70
C VAL A 58 -8.28 -6.49 -0.25
N ALA A 59 -7.21 -5.91 0.26
CA ALA A 59 -6.26 -5.04 -0.41
C ALA A 59 -5.05 -4.86 0.52
N ASN A 60 -4.08 -4.04 0.09
CA ASN A 60 -3.13 -3.42 0.99
C ASN A 60 -3.87 -2.44 1.92
N TYR A 61 -4.54 -3.00 2.92
CA TYR A 61 -5.50 -2.33 3.78
C TYR A 61 -4.91 -2.20 5.18
N PHE A 62 -4.49 -0.99 5.50
CA PHE A 62 -3.80 -0.71 6.74
C PHE A 62 -4.74 -0.74 7.94
N ILE A 63 -4.23 -1.29 9.03
CA ILE A 63 -4.89 -1.24 10.33
C ILE A 63 -4.81 0.18 10.86
N HIS A 64 -5.94 0.90 10.79
CA HIS A 64 -6.10 2.24 11.32
C HIS A 64 -7.19 2.28 12.39
N ILE A 65 -6.97 3.08 13.45
CA ILE A 65 -7.90 3.16 14.59
C ILE A 65 -9.33 3.52 14.17
N HIS A 66 -9.49 4.44 13.22
CA HIS A 66 -10.80 4.86 12.72
C HIS A 66 -11.52 3.79 11.91
N ILE A 67 -10.79 2.86 11.27
CA ILE A 67 -11.41 1.73 10.56
C ILE A 67 -11.82 0.65 11.57
N LEU A 68 -10.99 0.40 12.59
CA LEU A 68 -11.29 -0.57 13.65
C LEU A 68 -12.56 -0.23 14.45
N GLU A 69 -12.96 1.04 14.49
CA GLU A 69 -14.22 1.47 15.10
C GLU A 69 -15.47 0.98 14.35
N VAL A 70 -15.34 0.63 13.06
CA VAL A 70 -16.48 0.32 12.18
C VAL A 70 -16.38 -1.02 11.46
N VAL A 71 -15.19 -1.63 11.45
CA VAL A 71 -14.90 -2.90 10.78
C VAL A 71 -13.94 -3.73 11.64
N ASP A 72 -14.28 -5.01 11.84
CA ASP A 72 -13.38 -5.98 12.45
C ASP A 72 -12.30 -6.40 11.45
N MET A 73 -11.03 -6.15 11.81
CA MET A 73 -9.87 -6.56 11.02
C MET A 73 -9.29 -7.87 11.50
N THR A 74 -8.68 -8.63 10.60
CA THR A 74 -7.89 -9.81 10.96
C THR A 74 -6.61 -9.40 11.68
N VAL A 75 -5.86 -10.39 12.17
CA VAL A 75 -4.44 -10.17 12.47
C VAL A 75 -3.71 -9.72 11.21
N ALA A 76 -2.67 -8.90 11.37
CA ALA A 76 -1.82 -8.48 10.27
C ALA A 76 -1.12 -9.71 9.67
N TYR A 77 -1.22 -9.89 8.36
CA TYR A 77 -0.53 -10.95 7.62
C TYR A 77 0.74 -10.46 6.90
N ASP A 78 0.89 -9.14 6.77
CA ASP A 78 2.06 -8.47 6.21
C ASP A 78 2.37 -7.18 6.98
N MET A 79 3.62 -6.73 6.92
CA MET A 79 4.08 -5.48 7.53
C MET A 79 4.85 -4.66 6.50
N GLU A 80 4.25 -3.56 6.07
CA GLU A 80 4.87 -2.61 5.15
C GLU A 80 5.45 -1.40 5.88
N PHE A 81 6.55 -0.84 5.34
CA PHE A 81 7.16 0.39 5.83
C PHE A 81 7.02 1.50 4.79
N GLY A 82 6.59 2.67 5.23
CA GLY A 82 6.59 3.87 4.39
C GLY A 82 8.02 4.32 4.10
N CYS A 83 8.42 4.31 2.83
CA CYS A 83 9.75 4.70 2.40
C CYS A 83 9.68 5.86 1.40
N PHE A 84 10.67 6.75 1.43
CA PHE A 84 10.86 7.72 0.36
C PHE A 84 11.59 7.04 -0.81
N ILE A 85 11.05 7.20 -2.01
CA ILE A 85 11.70 6.78 -3.24
C ILE A 85 12.14 8.05 -3.96
N THR A 86 13.45 8.18 -4.20
CA THR A 86 14.03 9.26 -4.98
C THR A 86 14.70 8.68 -6.23
N PRO A 87 14.78 9.43 -7.34
CA PRO A 87 15.65 9.05 -8.44
C PRO A 87 17.09 8.82 -7.95
N LEU A 88 17.79 7.89 -8.60
CA LEU A 88 19.24 7.75 -8.40
C LEU A 88 19.91 9.08 -8.82
N PRO A 89 20.81 9.66 -8.01
CA PRO A 89 21.55 10.83 -8.45
C PRO A 89 22.36 10.51 -9.71
N GLU A 90 22.47 11.49 -10.61
CA GLU A 90 23.34 11.35 -11.77
C GLU A 90 24.79 11.08 -11.31
N PRO A 91 25.55 10.25 -12.06
CA PRO A 91 26.94 10.04 -11.75
C PRO A 91 27.69 11.38 -11.79
N LEU A 92 28.63 11.56 -10.86
CA LEU A 92 29.50 12.74 -10.89
C LEU A 92 30.23 12.80 -12.24
N PRO A 93 30.44 14.01 -12.81
CA PRO A 93 31.26 14.15 -13.99
C PRO A 93 32.65 13.52 -13.79
N GLN A 94 33.15 12.78 -14.79
CA GLN A 94 34.38 12.00 -14.65
C GLN A 94 35.60 12.83 -14.22
N TRP A 95 35.66 14.10 -14.61
CA TRP A 95 36.76 15.00 -14.23
C TRP A 95 36.84 15.25 -12.72
N VAL A 96 35.73 15.11 -11.98
CA VAL A 96 35.72 15.24 -10.51
C VAL A 96 36.62 14.18 -9.88
N ALA A 97 36.75 12.99 -10.50
CA ALA A 97 37.65 11.94 -10.02
C ALA A 97 39.13 12.38 -9.99
N LEU A 98 39.54 13.33 -10.85
CA LEU A 98 40.91 13.85 -10.87
C LEU A 98 41.23 14.67 -9.63
N ILE A 99 40.26 15.43 -9.11
CA ILE A 99 40.45 16.30 -7.94
C ILE A 99 40.00 15.66 -6.63
N TYR A 100 39.20 14.59 -6.70
CA TYR A 100 38.63 13.88 -5.56
C TYR A 100 39.64 13.47 -4.45
N PRO A 101 40.86 12.99 -4.76
CA PRO A 101 41.80 12.59 -3.71
C PRO A 101 42.57 13.76 -3.07
N PHE A 102 42.45 14.99 -3.59
CA PHE A 102 43.19 16.15 -3.07
C PHE A 102 42.34 16.93 -2.06
N SER A 103 42.93 17.29 -0.94
CA SER A 103 42.32 18.20 0.02
C SER A 103 42.61 19.65 -0.40
N LEU A 104 41.60 20.54 -0.31
CA LEU A 104 41.70 21.96 -0.67
C LEU A 104 42.93 22.73 -0.11
N PRO A 105 43.49 22.40 1.08
CA PRO A 105 44.70 23.08 1.55
C PRO A 105 45.93 22.85 0.66
N VAL A 106 45.97 21.77 -0.13
CA VAL A 106 47.14 21.38 -0.95
C VAL A 106 47.18 22.14 -2.28
N ILE A 107 46.06 22.69 -2.76
CA ILE A 107 45.97 23.44 -4.03
C ILE A 107 46.28 24.94 -3.82
N ALA A 108 46.34 25.40 -2.57
CA ALA A 108 46.56 26.80 -2.20
C ALA A 108 47.95 27.06 -1.57
N GLN A 109 48.96 26.26 -1.90
CA GLN A 109 50.35 26.55 -1.55
C GLN A 109 51.08 27.02 -2.83
N PRO A 110 51.68 28.22 -2.84
CA PRO A 110 52.36 28.80 -4.01
C PRO A 110 53.63 28.04 -4.43
#